data_AF-N4WUX0-F1
#
_entry.id   AF-N4WUX0-F1
#
_cell.length_a   1.000
_cell.length_b   1.000
_cell.length_c   1.000
_cell.angle_alpha   90.00
_cell.angle_beta   90.00
_cell.angle_gamma   90.00
#
_symmetry.space_group_name_H-M   'P 1'
#
loop_
_entity.id
_entity.type
_entity.pdbx_description
1 polymer ?
#
loop_
_entity_poly.entity_id
_entity_poly.type
_entity_poly.pdbx_seq_one_letter_code
_entity_poly.pdbx_strand_id
1 'polypeptide(L)'
;MGRTEKSQGLAPPAIRKDIRAKQARHIINKVVPALLASNARARRGVDSSELIADPDPNGASGRQGPSSARTESDENAIYVKRKGQGRRKAKGNEIPDEDIVTTAGEGGKRDGSKPSSKGKNRKRNDSLDEGLSSLTFHPSTLTSSPPKSRTIRIIATDTLTAAHLLSHPVSKPSTKKPPNTCILNMASPLRPGGGVYLGATSQEEFLCARTTLLPSLKEQYYRLPEYGGIYTPDVLVFRSPGPLGDGHGELPPTERWYVDVVSAGMLRFPELEGEEDEEKRLGRMDREVVERKIRGVLRIAEQKGVSRLVLGAWGCGAYGNPVRDVAEAFRKVLDGGVAGSKKKSRDGAGGIENWSGIEEVVFAIANRKMAVDFAGAFGGGIEVEDGPGAADEDDEDEEEDAVAEELRKKIQEMEGQISQVWNADLKARMTVILDGLKAQLREREGTPETSMADEEDGEGEQDEDESEETDEE
;
A
#
# COMPACT_ATOMS: atom_id res chain seq x y z
N MET A 1 50.29 3.28 20.57
CA MET A 1 50.30 2.86 19.16
C MET A 1 49.53 3.91 18.37
N GLY A 2 50.19 4.68 17.52
CA GLY A 2 49.51 5.61 16.61
C GLY A 2 49.06 4.87 15.35
N ARG A 3 47.84 5.13 14.87
CA ARG A 3 47.37 4.60 13.57
C ARG A 3 48.26 5.18 12.46
N THR A 4 48.96 4.31 11.73
CA THR A 4 49.91 4.70 10.66
C THR A 4 49.25 4.90 9.30
N GLU A 5 47.95 4.65 9.19
CA GLU A 5 47.16 4.94 8.00
C GLU A 5 46.35 6.21 8.22
N LYS A 6 46.39 7.12 7.24
CA LYS A 6 45.41 8.19 7.16
C LYS A 6 44.06 7.53 6.88
N SER A 7 43.20 7.47 7.90
CA SER A 7 41.76 7.36 7.68
C SER A 7 41.39 8.39 6.61
N GLN A 8 40.93 7.93 5.45
CA GLN A 8 40.17 8.78 4.54
C GLN A 8 38.83 9.00 5.25
N GLY A 9 38.81 9.97 6.16
CA GLY A 9 37.67 10.22 7.00
C GLY A 9 36.46 10.49 6.13
N LEU A 10 35.45 9.62 6.23
CA LEU A 10 34.12 9.88 5.69
C LEU A 10 33.67 11.26 6.21
N ALA A 11 32.98 12.01 5.35
CA ALA A 11 32.48 13.32 5.76
C ALA A 11 31.57 13.15 7.00
N PRO A 12 31.54 14.12 7.93
CA PRO A 12 30.64 14.08 9.08
C PRO A 12 29.20 13.71 8.69
N PRO A 13 28.44 12.94 9.50
CA PRO A 13 27.12 12.44 9.13
C PRO A 13 26.15 13.51 8.62
N ALA A 14 26.14 14.69 9.24
CA ALA A 14 25.35 15.84 8.78
C ALA A 14 25.70 16.26 7.34
N ILE A 15 26.98 16.27 6.97
CA ILE A 15 27.44 16.60 5.62
C ILE A 15 27.08 15.47 4.63
N ARG A 16 27.15 14.19 5.03
CA ARG A 16 26.64 13.06 4.22
C ARG A 16 25.15 13.23 3.94
N LYS A 17 24.33 13.45 4.98
CA LYS A 17 22.88 13.71 4.87
C LYS A 17 22.58 14.88 3.93
N ASP A 18 23.33 15.97 4.03
CA ASP A 18 23.19 17.14 3.16
C ASP A 18 23.49 16.85 1.67
N ILE A 19 24.53 16.05 1.41
CA ILE A 19 24.88 15.57 0.07
C ILE A 19 23.76 14.67 -0.48
N ARG A 20 23.31 13.68 0.31
CA ARG A 20 22.16 12.80 -0.03
C ARG A 20 20.92 13.65 -0.39
N ALA A 21 20.59 14.65 0.45
CA ALA A 21 19.45 15.55 0.25
C ALA A 21 19.58 16.41 -1.02
N LYS A 22 20.77 16.93 -1.34
CA LYS A 22 21.03 17.69 -2.59
C LYS A 22 20.85 16.80 -3.82
N GLN A 23 21.31 15.55 -3.76
CA GLN A 23 21.21 14.60 -4.88
C GLN A 23 19.79 14.07 -5.07
N ALA A 24 19.08 13.72 -3.99
CA ALA A 24 17.66 13.38 -4.04
C ALA A 24 16.83 14.50 -4.68
N ARG A 25 17.05 15.76 -4.27
CA ARG A 25 16.42 16.94 -4.91
C ARG A 25 16.73 17.05 -6.39
N HIS A 26 17.97 16.78 -6.83
CA HIS A 26 18.32 16.79 -8.25
C HIS A 26 17.58 15.69 -9.03
N ILE A 27 17.63 14.45 -8.52
CA ILE A 27 16.99 13.29 -9.14
C ILE A 27 15.48 13.53 -9.29
N ILE A 28 14.80 13.91 -8.21
CA ILE A 28 13.36 14.09 -8.18
C ILE A 28 12.91 15.27 -9.04
N ASN A 29 13.61 16.41 -8.97
CA ASN A 29 13.15 17.64 -9.64
C ASN A 29 13.67 17.79 -11.08
N LYS A 30 14.59 16.93 -11.56
CA LYS A 30 15.17 17.00 -12.91
C LYS A 30 15.15 15.65 -13.63
N VAL A 31 15.74 14.60 -13.04
CA VAL A 31 15.89 13.30 -13.70
C VAL A 31 14.53 12.61 -13.88
N VAL A 32 13.73 12.50 -12.82
CA VAL A 32 12.42 11.83 -12.87
C VAL A 32 11.46 12.49 -13.88
N PRO A 33 11.27 13.84 -13.92
CA PRO A 33 10.48 14.49 -14.96
C PRO A 33 10.99 14.24 -16.38
N ALA A 34 12.30 14.22 -16.61
CA ALA A 34 12.88 13.92 -17.92
C ALA A 34 12.66 12.46 -18.34
N LEU A 35 12.74 11.52 -17.39
CA LEU A 35 12.39 10.12 -17.60
C LEU A 35 10.90 9.95 -17.90
N LEU A 36 10.01 10.62 -17.16
CA LEU A 36 8.57 10.56 -17.42
C LEU A 36 8.17 11.25 -18.73
N ALA A 37 8.89 12.28 -19.18
CA ALA A 37 8.69 12.89 -20.49
C ALA A 37 9.07 11.92 -21.64
N SER A 38 10.21 11.26 -21.52
CA SER A 38 10.77 10.35 -22.55
C SER A 38 10.19 8.92 -22.51
N ASN A 39 9.66 8.46 -21.38
CA ASN A 39 9.15 7.10 -21.20
C ASN A 39 7.63 7.07 -21.00
N ALA A 40 6.90 6.77 -22.09
CA ALA A 40 5.44 6.67 -22.07
C ALA A 40 4.88 5.50 -21.24
N ARG A 41 5.66 4.44 -20.94
CA ARG A 41 5.22 3.35 -20.06
C ARG A 41 5.24 3.82 -18.60
N ALA A 42 6.37 4.36 -18.15
CA ALA A 42 6.53 4.90 -16.80
C ALA A 42 5.51 6.01 -16.49
N ARG A 43 5.26 6.91 -17.45
CA ARG A 43 4.24 7.96 -17.33
C ARG A 43 2.84 7.40 -17.12
N ARG A 44 2.41 6.42 -17.94
CA ARG A 44 1.11 5.76 -17.73
C ARG A 44 1.02 5.03 -16.39
N GLY A 45 2.12 4.45 -15.92
CA GLY A 45 2.20 3.80 -14.60
C GLY A 45 1.91 4.79 -13.47
N VAL A 46 2.59 5.94 -13.48
CA VAL A 46 2.34 7.07 -12.57
C VAL A 46 0.91 7.59 -12.66
N ASP A 47 0.39 7.82 -13.88
CA ASP A 47 -0.97 8.34 -14.08
C ASP A 47 -2.02 7.36 -13.52
N SER A 48 -1.79 6.05 -13.72
CA SER A 48 -2.65 4.94 -13.30
C SER A 48 -2.54 4.57 -11.81
N SER A 49 -1.82 5.33 -10.98
CA SER A 49 -1.80 5.06 -9.54
C SER A 49 -3.18 5.29 -8.93
N GLU A 50 -3.60 4.34 -8.10
CA GLU A 50 -4.93 4.32 -7.47
C GLU A 50 -4.84 4.10 -5.96
N LEU A 51 -5.72 4.76 -5.21
CA LEU A 51 -5.87 4.58 -3.78
C LEU A 51 -6.92 3.50 -3.51
N ILE A 52 -6.56 2.48 -2.74
CA ILE A 52 -7.44 1.36 -2.39
C ILE A 52 -7.55 1.35 -0.86
N ALA A 53 -8.71 1.74 -0.33
CA ALA A 53 -9.03 1.73 1.10
C ALA A 53 -9.89 0.50 1.45
N ASP A 54 -9.56 -0.16 2.57
CA ASP A 54 -10.18 -1.40 3.09
C ASP A 54 -10.58 -2.41 1.98
N PRO A 55 -9.60 -2.94 1.21
CA PRO A 55 -9.87 -3.84 0.10
C PRO A 55 -10.63 -5.08 0.57
N ASP A 56 -11.62 -5.53 -0.21
CA ASP A 56 -12.46 -6.68 0.13
C ASP A 56 -11.71 -8.03 0.20
N PRO A 57 -12.18 -8.99 1.02
CA PRO A 57 -11.69 -10.37 1.01
C PRO A 57 -11.80 -11.05 -0.36
N ASN A 58 -10.85 -11.92 -0.67
CA ASN A 58 -10.81 -12.67 -1.93
C ASN A 58 -12.12 -13.45 -2.16
N GLY A 59 -12.79 -13.18 -3.29
CA GLY A 59 -14.07 -13.81 -3.68
C GLY A 59 -15.32 -12.94 -3.53
N ALA A 60 -15.23 -11.74 -2.95
CA ALA A 60 -16.38 -10.83 -2.83
C ALA A 60 -16.74 -10.06 -4.13
N SER A 61 -15.87 -10.07 -5.15
CA SER A 61 -15.95 -9.24 -6.36
C SER A 61 -16.98 -9.71 -7.41
N GLY A 62 -18.26 -9.72 -7.03
CA GLY A 62 -19.37 -9.83 -7.96
C GLY A 62 -19.60 -8.52 -8.73
N ARG A 63 -19.09 -8.42 -9.97
CA ARG A 63 -19.43 -7.42 -11.02
C ARG A 63 -19.79 -6.01 -10.52
N GLN A 64 -18.80 -5.12 -10.39
CA GLN A 64 -19.06 -3.68 -10.44
C GLN A 64 -18.80 -3.15 -11.86
N GLY A 65 -19.86 -2.64 -12.50
CA GLY A 65 -19.76 -1.81 -13.70
C GLY A 65 -19.40 -0.36 -13.35
N PRO A 66 -19.08 0.49 -14.34
CA PRO A 66 -18.62 1.86 -14.07
C PRO A 66 -19.71 2.69 -13.37
N SER A 67 -19.40 3.23 -12.19
CA SER A 67 -20.31 4.09 -11.44
C SER A 67 -20.36 5.50 -12.04
N SER A 68 -21.50 5.88 -12.60
CA SER A 68 -21.78 7.28 -12.90
C SER A 68 -22.08 8.01 -11.59
N ALA A 69 -21.31 9.05 -11.28
CA ALA A 69 -21.57 9.90 -10.12
C ALA A 69 -23.00 10.49 -10.18
N ARG A 70 -23.71 10.41 -9.06
CA ARG A 70 -24.92 11.20 -8.80
C ARG A 70 -24.81 11.83 -7.42
N THR A 71 -24.94 13.14 -7.39
CA THR A 71 -25.02 13.97 -6.19
C THR A 71 -26.34 13.66 -5.48
N GLU A 72 -26.28 13.25 -4.21
CA GLU A 72 -27.46 13.23 -3.33
C GLU A 72 -27.39 14.44 -2.40
N SER A 73 -28.36 15.34 -2.56
CA SER A 73 -28.70 16.36 -1.58
C SER A 73 -29.71 15.76 -0.59
N ASP A 74 -29.36 15.81 0.68
CA ASP A 74 -30.12 15.24 1.79
C ASP A 74 -31.35 16.10 2.13
N GLU A 75 -32.58 15.59 1.99
CA GLU A 75 -33.76 16.13 2.68
C GLU A 75 -34.75 15.03 3.11
N ASN A 76 -35.17 15.12 4.37
CA ASN A 76 -35.98 14.16 5.12
C ASN A 76 -37.45 14.06 4.66
N ALA A 77 -38.03 12.84 4.68
CA ALA A 77 -39.41 12.62 5.15
C ALA A 77 -39.75 11.13 5.39
N ILE A 78 -39.76 10.69 6.65
CA ILE A 78 -40.27 9.36 7.05
C ILE A 78 -41.80 9.39 7.15
N TYR A 79 -42.50 8.63 6.31
CA TYR A 79 -43.97 8.56 6.31
C TYR A 79 -44.53 7.36 7.11
N VAL A 80 -45.19 7.64 8.24
CA VAL A 80 -45.93 6.63 9.02
C VAL A 80 -47.43 6.69 8.67
N LYS A 81 -47.96 5.71 7.93
CA LYS A 81 -49.39 5.62 7.60
C LYS A 81 -50.19 4.81 8.63
N ARG A 82 -51.16 5.48 9.29
CA ARG A 82 -52.23 4.86 10.08
C ARG A 82 -53.33 4.27 9.18
N LYS A 83 -54.08 3.32 9.72
CA LYS A 83 -55.05 2.46 9.00
C LYS A 83 -56.49 2.77 9.46
N GLY A 84 -57.43 3.03 8.55
CA GLY A 84 -58.87 3.08 8.87
C GLY A 84 -59.72 4.07 8.03
N GLN A 85 -60.99 3.70 7.79
CA GLN A 85 -62.03 4.41 7.00
C GLN A 85 -61.76 4.48 5.47
N GLY A 86 -62.74 4.40 4.55
CA GLY A 86 -64.19 4.16 4.71
C GLY A 86 -65.00 4.26 3.39
N ARG A 87 -65.09 3.16 2.64
CA ARG A 87 -66.11 2.73 1.62
C ARG A 87 -67.17 3.76 1.10
N ARG A 88 -67.28 3.91 -0.24
CA ARG A 88 -68.54 4.18 -1.01
C ARG A 88 -68.46 3.59 -2.45
N LYS A 89 -69.59 3.50 -3.18
CA LYS A 89 -69.80 2.59 -4.35
C LYS A 89 -70.75 3.22 -5.43
N ALA A 90 -70.73 2.68 -6.66
CA ALA A 90 -71.59 2.97 -7.86
C ALA A 90 -71.30 4.32 -8.57
N LYS A 91 -71.54 4.56 -9.88
CA LYS A 91 -72.03 3.80 -11.08
C LYS A 91 -71.30 4.42 -12.34
N GLY A 92 -71.42 4.05 -13.62
CA GLY A 92 -72.18 3.05 -14.41
C GLY A 92 -72.18 3.42 -15.92
N ASN A 93 -72.60 2.49 -16.81
CA ASN A 93 -72.83 2.67 -18.29
C ASN A 93 -71.60 2.94 -19.20
N GLU A 94 -71.60 2.64 -20.51
CA GLU A 94 -72.15 1.53 -21.34
C GLU A 94 -71.42 1.55 -22.72
N ILE A 95 -71.68 0.58 -23.61
CA ILE A 95 -70.97 0.28 -24.90
C ILE A 95 -71.90 0.60 -26.12
N PRO A 96 -71.59 0.35 -27.43
CA PRO A 96 -70.34 0.10 -28.19
C PRO A 96 -70.29 0.82 -29.60
N ASP A 97 -69.34 0.38 -30.46
CA ASP A 97 -69.51 0.03 -31.91
C ASP A 97 -68.90 0.86 -33.09
N GLU A 98 -68.62 0.06 -34.14
CA GLU A 98 -68.40 0.32 -35.58
C GLU A 98 -66.96 0.48 -36.16
N ASP A 99 -66.88 0.15 -37.46
CA ASP A 99 -65.82 -0.66 -38.10
C ASP A 99 -65.64 -0.24 -39.59
N ILE A 100 -64.64 -0.81 -40.29
CA ILE A 100 -64.50 -0.87 -41.78
C ILE A 100 -64.33 0.44 -42.60
N VAL A 101 -63.27 0.50 -43.43
CA VAL A 101 -63.36 0.68 -44.92
C VAL A 101 -62.12 0.05 -45.60
N THR A 102 -62.33 -0.67 -46.72
CA THR A 102 -61.29 -1.13 -47.67
C THR A 102 -61.73 -0.88 -49.12
N THR A 103 -60.79 -0.63 -50.06
CA THR A 103 -60.87 -0.80 -51.55
C THR A 103 -59.49 -0.45 -52.16
N ALA A 104 -58.79 -1.31 -52.91
CA ALA A 104 -58.92 -1.71 -54.35
C ALA A 104 -58.49 -0.60 -55.36
N GLY A 105 -57.79 -0.83 -56.50
CA GLY A 105 -57.12 -2.00 -57.15
C GLY A 105 -55.72 -1.58 -57.71
N GLU A 106 -55.19 -1.93 -58.90
CA GLU A 106 -55.49 -2.91 -59.97
C GLU A 106 -54.31 -3.00 -61.00
N GLY A 107 -54.14 -4.12 -61.74
CA GLY A 107 -53.35 -4.28 -63.00
C GLY A 107 -51.85 -4.67 -62.88
N GLY A 108 -51.27 -5.56 -63.73
CA GLY A 108 -51.82 -6.50 -64.72
C GLY A 108 -50.79 -7.09 -65.73
N LYS A 109 -50.87 -8.41 -66.04
CA LYS A 109 -50.20 -9.22 -67.13
C LYS A 109 -48.69 -9.56 -66.95
N ARG A 110 -48.23 -10.84 -66.98
CA ARG A 110 -48.20 -11.94 -68.02
C ARG A 110 -47.09 -11.74 -69.07
N ASP A 111 -46.31 -12.73 -69.55
CA ASP A 111 -46.11 -14.19 -69.32
C ASP A 111 -44.65 -14.56 -69.75
N GLY A 112 -44.04 -15.75 -69.62
CA GLY A 112 -44.45 -17.09 -69.14
C GLY A 112 -43.40 -18.20 -69.47
N SER A 113 -43.84 -19.46 -69.65
CA SER A 113 -43.12 -20.69 -70.16
C SER A 113 -42.02 -21.43 -69.33
N LYS A 114 -42.29 -22.73 -69.13
CA LYS A 114 -41.47 -23.89 -68.65
C LYS A 114 -40.58 -24.48 -69.80
N PRO A 115 -39.78 -25.59 -69.69
CA PRO A 115 -39.73 -26.66 -68.67
C PRO A 115 -38.33 -27.22 -68.26
N SER A 116 -38.36 -28.28 -67.43
CA SER A 116 -37.24 -29.03 -66.83
C SER A 116 -36.68 -30.19 -67.67
N SER A 117 -35.39 -30.58 -67.50
CA SER A 117 -35.00 -32.02 -67.45
C SER A 117 -33.63 -32.34 -66.81
N LYS A 118 -33.66 -33.28 -65.84
CA LYS A 118 -32.65 -34.29 -65.39
C LYS A 118 -31.12 -34.03 -65.49
N GLY A 119 -30.44 -34.10 -64.34
CA GLY A 119 -28.96 -34.16 -64.25
C GLY A 119 -28.34 -34.65 -62.92
N LYS A 120 -28.55 -35.93 -62.54
CA LYS A 120 -27.78 -36.75 -61.57
C LYS A 120 -27.19 -36.12 -60.27
N ASN A 121 -27.90 -36.38 -59.16
CA ASN A 121 -27.44 -37.22 -58.03
C ASN A 121 -26.14 -36.85 -57.26
N ARG A 122 -26.28 -36.29 -56.05
CA ARG A 122 -25.43 -36.66 -54.91
C ARG A 122 -26.13 -36.45 -53.56
N LYS A 123 -26.37 -37.53 -52.80
CA LYS A 123 -27.01 -37.53 -51.48
C LYS A 123 -26.23 -36.72 -50.44
N ARG A 124 -26.95 -35.89 -49.66
CA ARG A 124 -26.81 -35.83 -48.20
C ARG A 124 -28.23 -35.81 -47.63
N ASN A 125 -28.51 -36.70 -46.69
CA ASN A 125 -29.80 -36.80 -46.03
C ASN A 125 -29.73 -36.02 -44.72
N ASP A 126 -30.80 -35.31 -44.40
CA ASP A 126 -30.94 -34.51 -43.19
C ASP A 126 -31.86 -35.26 -42.22
N SER A 127 -31.37 -35.55 -41.02
CA SER A 127 -32.14 -36.09 -39.87
C SER A 127 -31.20 -36.31 -38.68
N LEU A 128 -31.08 -35.31 -37.81
CA LEU A 128 -30.57 -35.47 -36.45
C LEU A 128 -31.69 -35.17 -35.46
N ASP A 129 -32.41 -36.22 -35.08
CA ASP A 129 -33.15 -36.30 -33.83
C ASP A 129 -32.89 -37.69 -33.21
N GLU A 130 -33.17 -37.83 -31.91
CA GLU A 130 -32.87 -38.98 -31.05
C GLU A 130 -31.38 -39.23 -30.77
N GLY A 131 -30.80 -38.40 -29.88
CA GLY A 131 -29.47 -38.63 -29.31
C GLY A 131 -29.18 -37.95 -27.96
N LEU A 132 -30.11 -37.17 -27.41
CA LEU A 132 -29.87 -36.36 -26.19
C LEU A 132 -30.27 -37.05 -24.88
N SER A 133 -30.89 -38.23 -24.93
CA SER A 133 -31.47 -38.90 -23.76
C SER A 133 -30.53 -39.84 -22.99
N SER A 134 -29.23 -39.90 -23.33
CA SER A 134 -28.25 -40.78 -22.64
C SER A 134 -26.95 -40.09 -22.19
N LEU A 135 -26.86 -38.76 -22.24
CA LEU A 135 -25.72 -38.02 -21.68
C LEU A 135 -25.90 -37.76 -20.19
N THR A 136 -25.67 -38.79 -19.38
CA THR A 136 -25.39 -38.61 -17.95
C THR A 136 -24.08 -37.83 -17.80
N PHE A 137 -24.17 -36.57 -17.38
CA PHE A 137 -23.02 -35.80 -16.93
C PHE A 137 -22.43 -36.44 -15.67
N HIS A 138 -21.44 -37.32 -15.85
CA HIS A 138 -20.44 -37.51 -14.82
C HIS A 138 -19.70 -36.18 -14.65
N PRO A 139 -19.54 -35.67 -13.40
CA PRO A 139 -18.59 -34.61 -13.18
C PRO A 139 -17.21 -35.20 -13.46
N SER A 140 -16.66 -34.91 -14.65
CA SER A 140 -15.22 -35.01 -14.86
C SER A 140 -14.59 -34.13 -13.79
N THR A 141 -14.01 -34.77 -12.79
CA THR A 141 -13.11 -34.13 -11.85
C THR A 141 -12.10 -33.37 -12.69
N LEU A 142 -12.19 -32.04 -12.67
CA LEU A 142 -11.11 -31.19 -13.16
C LEU A 142 -9.87 -31.69 -12.43
N THR A 143 -8.93 -32.28 -13.18
CA THR A 143 -7.65 -32.71 -12.64
C THR A 143 -6.89 -31.45 -12.24
N SER A 144 -7.20 -30.93 -11.06
CA SER A 144 -6.38 -29.92 -10.42
C SER A 144 -5.00 -30.53 -10.29
N SER A 145 -4.04 -29.99 -11.04
CA SER A 145 -2.65 -30.06 -10.61
C SER A 145 -2.62 -29.73 -9.11
N PRO A 146 -1.85 -30.46 -8.28
CA PRO A 146 -1.75 -30.12 -6.86
C PRO A 146 -1.46 -28.62 -6.74
N PRO A 147 -2.10 -27.90 -5.80
CA PRO A 147 -1.90 -26.47 -5.67
C PRO A 147 -0.39 -26.21 -5.57
N LYS A 148 0.14 -25.37 -6.46
CA LYS A 148 1.56 -25.00 -6.42
C LYS A 148 1.84 -24.48 -5.02
N SER A 149 2.79 -25.09 -4.32
CA SER A 149 3.22 -24.54 -3.03
C SER A 149 3.82 -23.17 -3.27
N ARG A 150 3.33 -22.15 -2.55
CA ARG A 150 3.89 -20.81 -2.53
C ARG A 150 5.33 -20.88 -1.99
N THR A 151 6.27 -20.31 -2.72
CA THR A 151 7.68 -20.21 -2.28
C THR A 151 7.82 -19.00 -1.37
N ILE A 152 8.52 -19.16 -0.24
CA ILE A 152 8.87 -18.07 0.68
C ILE A 152 10.38 -18.11 0.91
N ARG A 153 11.04 -16.96 0.75
CA ARG A 153 12.49 -16.78 0.98
C ARG A 153 12.74 -15.52 1.79
N ILE A 154 13.83 -15.49 2.54
CA ILE A 154 14.32 -14.32 3.26
C ILE A 154 15.73 -14.05 2.76
N ILE A 155 16.00 -12.85 2.25
CA ILE A 155 17.27 -12.50 1.61
C ILE A 155 17.83 -11.24 2.27
N ALA A 156 19.10 -11.30 2.68
CA ALA A 156 19.84 -10.14 3.19
C ALA A 156 20.24 -9.21 2.04
N THR A 157 19.34 -8.30 1.63
CA THR A 157 19.54 -7.33 0.54
C THR A 157 18.42 -6.28 0.50
N ASP A 158 18.58 -5.25 -0.33
CA ASP A 158 17.56 -4.21 -0.54
C ASP A 158 16.38 -4.66 -1.43
N THR A 159 15.26 -3.94 -1.31
CA THR A 159 14.00 -4.28 -2.01
C THR A 159 14.12 -4.29 -3.55
N LEU A 160 14.92 -3.39 -4.15
CA LEU A 160 15.09 -3.34 -5.59
C LEU A 160 16.03 -4.45 -6.08
N THR A 161 17.09 -4.77 -5.35
CA THR A 161 17.97 -5.90 -5.68
C THR A 161 17.22 -7.23 -5.61
N ALA A 162 16.44 -7.47 -4.55
CA ALA A 162 15.58 -8.65 -4.47
C ALA A 162 14.57 -8.73 -5.62
N ALA A 163 13.89 -7.62 -5.95
CA ALA A 163 12.95 -7.59 -7.06
C ALA A 163 13.64 -7.75 -8.43
N HIS A 164 14.90 -7.33 -8.58
CA HIS A 164 15.68 -7.56 -9.79
C HIS A 164 16.00 -9.04 -9.98
N LEU A 165 16.44 -9.73 -8.91
CA LEU A 165 16.71 -11.17 -8.91
C LEU A 165 15.47 -12.01 -9.29
N LEU A 166 14.29 -11.62 -8.80
CA LEU A 166 13.00 -12.26 -9.17
C LEU A 166 12.57 -11.98 -10.61
N SER A 167 12.91 -10.81 -11.13
CA SER A 167 12.49 -10.37 -12.47
C SER A 167 13.41 -10.90 -13.58
N HIS A 168 14.69 -11.13 -13.27
CA HIS A 168 15.72 -11.56 -14.22
C HIS A 168 16.45 -12.84 -13.73
N PRO A 169 15.74 -13.97 -13.59
CA PRO A 169 16.38 -15.22 -13.19
C PRO A 169 17.44 -15.64 -14.22
N VAL A 170 18.58 -16.13 -13.74
CA VAL A 170 19.75 -16.51 -14.56
C VAL A 170 19.47 -17.68 -15.54
N SER A 171 18.33 -18.37 -15.40
CA SER A 171 17.95 -19.52 -16.22
C SER A 171 17.03 -19.15 -17.40
N LYS A 172 17.44 -19.59 -18.59
CA LYS A 172 16.79 -19.62 -19.93
C LYS A 172 15.66 -18.61 -20.22
N PRO A 173 15.80 -17.79 -21.29
CA PRO A 173 14.78 -16.80 -21.66
C PRO A 173 13.43 -17.44 -22.02
N SER A 174 12.40 -17.07 -21.25
CA SER A 174 10.99 -17.33 -21.59
C SER A 174 10.57 -16.51 -22.81
N THR A 175 9.75 -17.12 -23.70
CA THR A 175 9.17 -16.43 -24.87
C THR A 175 8.05 -15.45 -24.50
N LYS A 176 7.53 -15.53 -23.27
CA LYS A 176 6.62 -14.52 -22.69
C LYS A 176 7.39 -13.71 -21.65
N LYS A 177 7.34 -12.37 -21.73
CA LYS A 177 7.76 -11.52 -20.62
C LYS A 177 6.93 -11.90 -19.38
N PRO A 178 7.55 -12.17 -18.22
CA PRO A 178 6.79 -12.35 -16.98
C PRO A 178 6.08 -11.02 -16.62
N PRO A 179 5.01 -11.06 -15.79
CA PRO A 179 4.50 -9.85 -15.17
C PRO A 179 5.61 -9.16 -14.35
N ASN A 180 5.45 -7.86 -14.10
CA ASN A 180 6.36 -7.13 -13.23
C ASN A 180 6.34 -7.79 -11.83
N THR A 181 7.49 -7.79 -11.14
CA THR A 181 7.52 -8.12 -9.71
C THR A 181 6.89 -6.97 -8.94
N CYS A 182 5.98 -7.27 -8.01
CA CYS A 182 5.43 -6.24 -7.12
C CYS A 182 6.32 -6.08 -5.88
N ILE A 183 6.48 -4.86 -5.40
CA ILE A 183 7.20 -4.56 -4.15
C ILE A 183 6.30 -3.81 -3.17
N LEU A 184 6.52 -4.00 -1.87
CA LEU A 184 5.95 -3.16 -0.83
C LEU A 184 6.86 -1.94 -0.60
N ASN A 185 6.37 -0.74 -0.91
CA ASN A 185 6.89 0.50 -0.35
C ASN A 185 6.37 0.63 1.09
N MET A 186 7.29 0.65 2.06
CA MET A 186 7.01 0.78 3.49
C MET A 186 6.70 2.25 3.83
N ALA A 187 5.63 2.74 3.22
CA ALA A 187 5.38 4.15 3.01
C ALA A 187 5.08 4.93 4.30
N SER A 188 5.45 6.21 4.30
CA SER A 188 4.95 7.17 5.26
C SER A 188 3.44 7.33 5.14
N PRO A 189 2.65 7.22 6.24
CA PRO A 189 1.21 7.45 6.18
C PRO A 189 0.85 8.93 5.96
N LEU A 190 1.81 9.85 6.16
CA LEU A 190 1.56 11.29 6.24
C LEU A 190 2.27 12.15 5.19
N ARG A 191 3.29 11.64 4.48
CA ARG A 191 4.11 12.44 3.55
C ARG A 191 4.58 11.62 2.34
N PRO A 192 4.36 12.07 1.08
CA PRO A 192 4.88 11.40 -0.10
C PRO A 192 6.40 11.24 -0.07
N GLY A 193 6.88 10.00 -0.18
CA GLY A 193 8.31 9.72 -0.22
C GLY A 193 9.06 10.01 1.09
N GLY A 194 8.37 10.05 2.23
CA GLY A 194 8.99 10.22 3.54
C GLY A 194 9.93 11.43 3.63
N GLY A 195 11.14 11.20 4.13
CA GLY A 195 12.22 12.18 4.26
C GLY A 195 13.12 12.32 3.02
N VAL A 196 12.70 11.90 1.82
CA VAL A 196 13.61 11.80 0.65
C VAL A 196 14.29 13.14 0.29
N TYR A 197 13.57 14.25 0.38
CA TYR A 197 14.11 15.60 0.15
C TYR A 197 15.08 16.07 1.25
N LEU A 198 15.08 15.41 2.42
CA LEU A 198 15.92 15.67 3.58
C LEU A 198 17.13 14.71 3.68
N GLY A 199 17.32 13.82 2.69
CA GLY A 199 18.46 12.91 2.63
C GLY A 199 18.40 11.75 3.63
N ALA A 200 17.19 11.40 4.10
CA ALA A 200 16.94 10.20 4.90
C ALA A 200 17.18 8.92 4.06
N THR A 201 17.50 7.83 4.76
CA THR A 201 17.99 6.55 4.23
C THR A 201 17.04 5.38 4.48
N SER A 202 15.77 5.65 4.82
CA SER A 202 14.77 4.59 4.91
C SER A 202 14.36 4.04 3.54
N GLN A 203 13.67 2.90 3.55
CA GLN A 203 13.34 2.14 2.33
C GLN A 203 12.52 2.95 1.31
N GLU A 204 11.54 3.74 1.77
CA GLU A 204 10.71 4.58 0.90
C GLU A 204 11.56 5.63 0.15
N GLU A 205 12.53 6.25 0.82
CA GLU A 205 13.40 7.27 0.27
C GLU A 205 14.34 6.69 -0.80
N PHE A 206 14.90 5.51 -0.55
CA PHE A 206 15.68 4.79 -1.56
C PHE A 206 14.83 4.42 -2.78
N LEU A 207 13.60 3.95 -2.60
CA LEU A 207 12.67 3.70 -3.71
C LEU A 207 12.38 4.99 -4.49
N CYS A 208 12.09 6.11 -3.80
CA CYS A 208 11.78 7.40 -4.43
C CYS A 208 12.98 8.02 -5.16
N ALA A 209 14.21 7.76 -4.71
CA ALA A 209 15.43 8.25 -5.34
C ALA A 209 15.99 7.33 -6.46
N ARG A 210 15.51 6.08 -6.56
CA ARG A 210 15.99 5.10 -7.56
C ARG A 210 14.93 4.74 -8.63
N THR A 211 13.69 5.19 -8.45
CA THR A 211 12.54 4.83 -9.30
C THR A 211 11.62 6.01 -9.61
N THR A 212 10.72 5.86 -10.58
CA THR A 212 9.67 6.86 -10.88
C THR A 212 8.46 6.79 -9.93
N LEU A 213 8.61 6.23 -8.72
CA LEU A 213 7.51 6.03 -7.77
C LEU A 213 6.94 7.36 -7.26
N LEU A 214 7.78 8.31 -6.85
CA LEU A 214 7.35 9.49 -6.09
C LEU A 214 6.24 10.33 -6.77
N PRO A 215 6.27 10.63 -8.08
CA PRO A 215 5.16 11.34 -8.73
C PRO A 215 3.81 10.61 -8.72
N SER A 216 3.81 9.30 -8.48
CA SER A 216 2.57 8.51 -8.35
C SER A 216 1.94 8.60 -6.96
N LEU A 217 2.73 9.04 -5.96
CA LEU A 217 2.36 9.25 -4.57
C LEU A 217 1.68 10.64 -4.44
N LYS A 218 0.51 10.77 -5.06
CA LYS A 218 -0.23 12.04 -5.16
C LYS A 218 -0.63 12.53 -3.76
N GLU A 219 -0.40 13.80 -3.43
CA GLU A 219 -0.68 14.40 -2.10
C GLU A 219 -2.11 14.11 -1.60
N GLN A 220 -3.10 14.13 -2.50
CA GLN A 220 -4.51 13.81 -2.22
C GLN A 220 -4.77 12.38 -1.71
N TYR A 221 -3.78 11.48 -1.75
CA TYR A 221 -3.84 10.13 -1.18
C TYR A 221 -3.30 10.06 0.25
N TYR A 222 -2.59 11.09 0.72
CA TYR A 222 -1.90 11.08 2.00
C TYR A 222 -2.80 11.49 3.16
N ARG A 223 -2.38 11.08 4.37
CA ARG A 223 -3.29 10.43 5.34
C ARG A 223 -3.77 9.09 4.77
N LEU A 224 -2.80 8.22 4.44
CA LEU A 224 -3.06 6.89 3.88
C LEU A 224 -4.10 6.14 4.74
N PRO A 225 -5.02 5.39 4.12
CA PRO A 225 -6.04 4.64 4.85
C PRO A 225 -5.39 3.65 5.82
N GLU A 226 -6.02 3.43 6.97
CA GLU A 226 -5.49 2.54 8.00
C GLU A 226 -5.29 1.11 7.46
N TYR A 227 -6.20 0.66 6.60
CA TYR A 227 -6.14 -0.62 5.89
C TYR A 227 -6.21 -0.39 4.38
N GLY A 228 -5.28 -1.01 3.64
CA GLY A 228 -5.10 -0.78 2.20
C GLY A 228 -3.83 0.02 1.89
N GLY A 229 -3.86 0.81 0.82
CA GLY A 229 -2.71 1.58 0.33
C GLY A 229 -2.88 2.09 -1.10
N ILE A 230 -1.80 2.60 -1.69
CA ILE A 230 -1.75 3.01 -3.10
C ILE A 230 -1.18 1.86 -3.92
N TYR A 231 -1.82 1.49 -5.03
CA TYR A 231 -1.22 0.62 -6.05
C TYR A 231 -0.74 1.46 -7.24
N THR A 232 0.54 1.33 -7.60
CA THR A 232 1.14 1.96 -8.78
C THR A 232 1.76 0.88 -9.68
N PRO A 233 1.21 0.63 -10.89
CA PRO A 233 1.81 -0.26 -11.86
C PRO A 233 2.97 0.41 -12.62
N ASP A 234 3.81 -0.38 -13.28
CA ASP A 234 4.78 0.09 -14.28
C ASP A 234 5.77 1.19 -13.78
N VAL A 235 6.16 1.12 -12.50
CA VAL A 235 7.19 2.00 -11.92
C VAL A 235 8.55 1.65 -12.51
N LEU A 236 9.19 2.62 -13.15
CA LEU A 236 10.50 2.44 -13.79
C LEU A 236 11.63 2.53 -12.76
N VAL A 237 12.42 1.46 -12.65
CA VAL A 237 13.69 1.45 -11.94
C VAL A 237 14.78 1.94 -12.89
N PHE A 238 15.45 3.03 -12.51
CA PHE A 238 16.46 3.68 -13.37
C PHE A 238 17.84 3.84 -12.71
N ARG A 239 18.00 3.39 -11.47
CA ARG A 239 19.25 3.54 -10.71
C ARG A 239 19.58 2.26 -9.94
N SER A 240 20.86 1.90 -9.92
CA SER A 240 21.45 0.80 -9.16
C SER A 240 21.44 1.05 -7.65
N PRO A 241 21.61 0.00 -6.82
CA PRO A 241 21.58 0.10 -5.36
C PRO A 241 22.78 0.84 -4.72
N GLY A 242 23.70 1.41 -5.50
CA GLY A 242 24.82 2.20 -4.96
C GLY A 242 24.41 3.57 -4.37
N PRO A 243 25.38 4.34 -3.84
CA PRO A 243 25.14 5.67 -3.29
C PRO A 243 24.44 6.61 -4.27
N LEU A 244 23.55 7.47 -3.76
CA LEU A 244 23.05 8.64 -4.52
C LEU A 244 24.20 9.56 -4.95
N GLY A 245 25.34 9.44 -4.24
CA GLY A 245 26.64 10.06 -4.50
C GLY A 245 27.14 9.99 -5.93
N ASP A 246 26.96 8.83 -6.57
CA ASP A 246 27.76 8.41 -7.71
C ASP A 246 27.08 8.69 -9.07
N GLY A 247 27.81 9.29 -10.01
CA GLY A 247 27.37 9.45 -11.39
C GLY A 247 27.20 8.11 -12.13
N HIS A 248 27.89 7.06 -11.68
CA HIS A 248 27.79 5.71 -12.24
C HIS A 248 26.56 4.92 -11.76
N GLY A 249 25.75 5.46 -10.85
CA GLY A 249 24.56 4.79 -10.33
C GLY A 249 23.38 4.71 -11.31
N GLU A 250 23.32 5.57 -12.35
CA GLU A 250 22.20 5.54 -13.31
C GLU A 250 22.30 4.38 -14.31
N LEU A 251 21.24 3.58 -14.40
CA LEU A 251 21.15 2.48 -15.35
C LEU A 251 21.02 3.03 -16.79
N PRO A 252 21.76 2.47 -17.77
CA PRO A 252 21.56 2.79 -19.18
C PRO A 252 20.16 2.35 -19.63
N PRO A 253 19.54 3.00 -20.63
CA PRO A 253 18.15 2.72 -21.03
C PRO A 253 17.80 1.26 -21.36
N THR A 254 18.80 0.44 -21.71
CA THR A 254 18.69 -0.99 -21.99
C THR A 254 18.58 -1.88 -20.74
N GLU A 255 19.07 -1.41 -19.59
CA GLU A 255 19.08 -2.15 -18.32
C GLU A 255 17.97 -1.67 -17.36
N ARG A 256 17.27 -0.60 -17.70
CA ARG A 256 16.11 -0.11 -16.95
C ARG A 256 14.96 -1.10 -17.04
N TRP A 257 14.34 -1.37 -15.89
CA TRP A 257 13.30 -2.38 -15.73
C TRP A 257 12.12 -1.82 -14.93
N TYR A 258 11.07 -2.61 -14.75
CA TYR A 258 9.80 -2.16 -14.17
C TYR A 258 9.38 -3.05 -13.02
N VAL A 259 8.85 -2.41 -11.97
CA VAL A 259 8.16 -3.04 -10.84
C VAL A 259 6.74 -2.50 -10.74
N ASP A 260 5.86 -3.26 -10.12
CA ASP A 260 4.62 -2.72 -9.57
C ASP A 260 4.85 -2.42 -8.08
N VAL A 261 4.13 -1.46 -7.49
CA VAL A 261 4.37 -1.02 -6.10
C VAL A 261 3.05 -0.92 -5.35
N VAL A 262 2.97 -1.57 -4.18
CA VAL A 262 1.97 -1.25 -3.16
C VAL A 262 2.62 -0.34 -2.13
N SER A 263 2.10 0.86 -1.92
CA SER A 263 2.57 1.81 -0.89
C SER A 263 1.59 1.83 0.28
N ALA A 264 2.02 1.38 1.46
CA ALA A 264 1.18 1.29 2.64
C ALA A 264 1.96 1.62 3.93
N GLY A 265 1.30 2.31 4.88
CA GLY A 265 1.91 2.72 6.15
C GLY A 265 1.63 1.78 7.31
N MET A 266 2.68 1.47 8.09
CA MET A 266 2.59 0.72 9.34
C MET A 266 2.29 1.65 10.54
N LEU A 267 1.95 1.07 11.70
CA LEU A 267 1.91 1.78 12.98
C LEU A 267 3.25 2.47 13.26
N ARG A 268 3.21 3.66 13.86
CA ARG A 268 4.40 4.43 14.29
C ARG A 268 4.45 4.46 15.81
N PHE A 269 5.53 3.93 16.38
CA PHE A 269 5.77 3.86 17.83
C PHE A 269 4.55 3.30 18.61
N PRO A 270 4.08 2.09 18.27
CA PRO A 270 2.99 1.45 19.01
C PRO A 270 3.35 1.25 20.49
N GLU A 271 2.33 1.22 21.35
CA GLU A 271 2.55 0.93 22.77
C GLU A 271 2.92 -0.55 22.94
N LEU A 272 4.01 -0.80 23.69
CA LEU A 272 4.56 -2.13 23.86
C LEU A 272 4.30 -2.69 25.26
N GLU A 273 3.81 -3.93 25.32
CA GLU A 273 3.56 -4.73 26.52
C GLU A 273 4.74 -5.68 26.79
N GLY A 274 5.10 -5.89 28.06
CA GLY A 274 6.14 -6.82 28.51
C GLY A 274 6.72 -6.42 29.87
N GLU A 275 7.33 -7.37 30.59
CA GLU A 275 8.12 -7.06 31.81
C GLU A 275 9.48 -6.43 31.43
N GLU A 276 10.19 -5.81 32.38
CA GLU A 276 11.44 -5.07 32.09
C GLU A 276 12.56 -5.96 31.51
N ASP A 277 12.60 -7.23 31.90
CA ASP A 277 13.58 -8.23 31.45
C ASP A 277 13.11 -9.05 30.21
N GLU A 278 11.93 -8.76 29.65
CA GLU A 278 11.34 -9.50 28.53
C GLU A 278 11.44 -8.76 27.18
N GLU A 279 11.39 -9.53 26.08
CA GLU A 279 11.25 -8.98 24.74
C GLU A 279 9.88 -8.29 24.61
N LYS A 280 9.90 -6.95 24.55
CA LYS A 280 8.70 -6.12 24.40
C LYS A 280 7.89 -6.49 23.14
N ARG A 281 6.57 -6.60 23.29
CA ARG A 281 5.64 -7.03 22.24
C ARG A 281 4.55 -5.99 21.97
N LEU A 282 3.95 -6.04 20.79
CA LEU A 282 2.75 -5.24 20.50
C LEU A 282 1.58 -5.60 21.41
N GLY A 283 0.80 -4.61 21.83
CA GLY A 283 -0.47 -4.86 22.51
C GLY A 283 -1.47 -5.65 21.66
N ARG A 284 -2.45 -6.29 22.31
CA ARG A 284 -3.42 -7.19 21.62
C ARG A 284 -4.12 -6.51 20.44
N MET A 285 -4.49 -5.23 20.57
CA MET A 285 -5.16 -4.47 19.52
C MET A 285 -4.23 -4.16 18.36
N ASP A 286 -3.00 -3.73 18.63
CA ASP A 286 -2.02 -3.40 17.59
C ASP A 286 -1.61 -4.63 16.78
N ARG A 287 -1.49 -5.82 17.41
CA ARG A 287 -1.32 -7.08 16.66
C ARG A 287 -2.47 -7.32 15.65
N GLU A 288 -3.72 -7.08 16.05
CA GLU A 288 -4.88 -7.20 15.14
C GLU A 288 -4.83 -6.16 14.02
N VAL A 289 -4.36 -4.93 14.29
CA VAL A 289 -4.15 -3.88 13.28
C VAL A 289 -3.04 -4.24 12.29
N VAL A 290 -1.88 -4.72 12.76
CA VAL A 290 -0.77 -5.19 11.92
C VAL A 290 -1.21 -6.34 11.00
N GLU A 291 -1.91 -7.35 11.53
CA GLU A 291 -2.48 -8.44 10.72
C GLU A 291 -3.48 -7.94 9.66
N ARG A 292 -4.27 -6.91 9.98
CA ARG A 292 -5.26 -6.32 9.04
C ARG A 292 -4.57 -5.47 7.96
N LYS A 293 -3.51 -4.74 8.32
CA LYS A 293 -2.63 -4.01 7.39
C LYS A 293 -1.95 -4.93 6.39
N ILE A 294 -1.31 -6.00 6.87
CA ILE A 294 -0.66 -7.02 6.02
C ILE A 294 -1.67 -7.66 5.05
N ARG A 295 -2.85 -8.03 5.57
CA ARG A 295 -3.96 -8.55 4.77
C ARG A 295 -4.44 -7.55 3.71
N GLY A 296 -4.48 -6.25 4.02
CA GLY A 296 -4.80 -5.20 3.05
C GLY A 296 -3.81 -5.17 1.87
N VAL A 297 -2.51 -5.21 2.14
CA VAL A 297 -1.46 -5.29 1.10
C VAL A 297 -1.61 -6.55 0.24
N LEU A 298 -1.83 -7.71 0.84
CA LEU A 298 -1.98 -8.98 0.12
C LEU A 298 -3.26 -9.06 -0.71
N ARG A 299 -4.37 -8.46 -0.25
CA ARG A 299 -5.60 -8.32 -1.04
C ARG A 299 -5.39 -7.44 -2.27
N ILE A 300 -4.70 -6.30 -2.13
CA ILE A 300 -4.34 -5.45 -3.27
C ILE A 300 -3.51 -6.26 -4.28
N ALA A 301 -2.49 -6.98 -3.81
CA ALA A 301 -1.66 -7.82 -4.67
C ALA A 301 -2.47 -8.90 -5.43
N GLU A 302 -3.31 -9.68 -4.74
CA GLU A 302 -4.15 -10.72 -5.38
C GLU A 302 -5.16 -10.09 -6.37
N GLN A 303 -5.83 -9.00 -5.99
CA GLN A 303 -6.80 -8.29 -6.85
C GLN A 303 -6.15 -7.71 -8.12
N LYS A 304 -4.86 -7.37 -8.07
CA LYS A 304 -4.08 -6.91 -9.24
C LYS A 304 -3.39 -8.04 -10.00
N GLY A 305 -3.55 -9.30 -9.58
CA GLY A 305 -2.97 -10.46 -10.26
C GLY A 305 -1.46 -10.58 -10.09
N VAL A 306 -0.91 -10.05 -8.99
CA VAL A 306 0.51 -10.14 -8.64
C VAL A 306 0.87 -11.59 -8.32
N SER A 307 1.86 -12.15 -9.04
CA SER A 307 2.36 -13.51 -8.77
C SER A 307 3.70 -13.57 -8.04
N ARG A 308 4.45 -12.45 -8.00
CA ARG A 308 5.71 -12.33 -7.25
C ARG A 308 5.70 -11.06 -6.42
N LEU A 309 5.97 -11.19 -5.13
CA LEU A 309 5.88 -10.10 -4.17
C LEU A 309 7.17 -10.00 -3.33
N VAL A 310 7.78 -8.81 -3.31
CA VAL A 310 8.86 -8.47 -2.38
C VAL A 310 8.29 -7.68 -1.21
N LEU A 311 8.46 -8.23 -0.03
CA LEU A 311 8.14 -7.68 1.29
C LEU A 311 9.45 -7.40 2.05
N GLY A 312 9.34 -7.08 3.33
CA GLY A 312 10.48 -6.96 4.25
C GLY A 312 9.99 -6.72 5.67
N ALA A 313 10.88 -6.23 6.55
CA ALA A 313 10.59 -5.93 7.95
C ALA A 313 9.74 -4.65 8.12
N TRP A 314 8.48 -4.70 7.67
CA TRP A 314 7.61 -3.53 7.53
C TRP A 314 7.30 -2.88 8.89
N GLY A 315 7.88 -1.70 9.11
CA GLY A 315 7.72 -0.91 10.34
C GLY A 315 8.74 -1.21 11.44
N CYS A 316 9.69 -2.14 11.23
CA CYS A 316 10.63 -2.58 12.27
C CYS A 316 11.84 -1.65 12.48
N GLY A 317 12.13 -0.76 11.53
CA GLY A 317 13.16 0.28 11.66
C GLY A 317 12.63 1.52 12.40
N ALA A 318 12.70 2.69 11.76
CA ALA A 318 12.31 3.99 12.31
C ALA A 318 10.87 4.13 12.86
N TYR A 319 10.02 3.09 12.77
CA TYR A 319 8.65 3.06 13.28
C TYR A 319 8.51 2.21 14.55
N GLY A 320 9.56 1.51 15.00
CA GLY A 320 9.62 0.85 16.30
C GLY A 320 8.68 -0.35 16.51
N ASN A 321 8.24 -1.02 15.45
CA ASN A 321 7.44 -2.25 15.60
C ASN A 321 8.37 -3.43 15.94
N PRO A 322 8.05 -4.29 16.92
CA PRO A 322 8.84 -5.47 17.23
C PRO A 322 8.94 -6.42 16.02
N VAL A 323 10.18 -6.74 15.62
CA VAL A 323 10.48 -7.65 14.49
C VAL A 323 9.69 -8.95 14.59
N ARG A 324 9.61 -9.50 15.80
CA ARG A 324 8.90 -10.75 16.09
C ARG A 324 7.40 -10.67 15.84
N ASP A 325 6.71 -9.63 16.32
CA ASP A 325 5.27 -9.48 16.07
C ASP A 325 4.96 -9.31 14.58
N VAL A 326 5.79 -8.55 13.84
CA VAL A 326 5.61 -8.34 12.40
C VAL A 326 5.85 -9.65 11.63
N ALA A 327 6.89 -10.41 11.97
CA ALA A 327 7.19 -11.71 11.37
C ALA A 327 6.10 -12.77 11.66
N GLU A 328 5.67 -12.89 12.92
CA GLU A 328 4.57 -13.78 13.33
C GLU A 328 3.25 -13.39 12.61
N ALA A 329 2.96 -12.09 12.47
CA ALA A 329 1.78 -11.60 11.75
C ALA A 329 1.84 -11.89 10.24
N PHE A 330 2.99 -11.67 9.58
CA PHE A 330 3.18 -12.04 8.17
C PHE A 330 2.97 -13.53 7.97
N ARG A 331 3.59 -14.37 8.82
CA ARG A 331 3.44 -15.84 8.77
C ARG A 331 1.97 -16.25 8.88
N LYS A 332 1.27 -15.73 9.90
CA LYS A 332 -0.14 -16.04 10.18
C LYS A 332 -1.09 -15.62 9.05
N VAL A 333 -0.89 -14.45 8.45
CA VAL A 333 -1.74 -14.00 7.34
C VAL A 333 -1.44 -14.80 6.07
N LEU A 334 -0.17 -15.05 5.75
CA LEU A 334 0.24 -15.80 4.56
C LEU A 334 -0.22 -17.27 4.57
N ASP A 335 -0.25 -17.92 5.73
CA ASP A 335 -0.73 -19.30 5.89
C ASP A 335 -2.26 -19.44 5.92
N GLY A 336 -3.00 -18.33 5.81
CA GLY A 336 -4.47 -18.33 5.75
C GLY A 336 -5.15 -18.13 7.11
N GLY A 337 -4.74 -17.11 7.86
CA GLY A 337 -5.39 -16.74 9.11
C GLY A 337 -6.85 -16.28 8.91
N VAL A 338 -7.77 -16.84 9.71
CA VAL A 338 -9.20 -16.49 9.72
C VAL A 338 -9.39 -14.97 9.84
N ALA A 339 -10.15 -14.37 8.93
CA ALA A 339 -10.46 -12.95 8.97
C ALA A 339 -11.11 -12.56 10.32
N GLY A 340 -10.49 -11.62 11.03
CA GLY A 340 -10.85 -11.23 12.39
C GLY A 340 -12.20 -10.53 12.49
N SER A 341 -13.28 -11.31 12.54
CA SER A 341 -14.64 -10.87 12.82
C SER A 341 -15.30 -11.77 13.88
N LYS A 342 -14.95 -11.56 15.16
CA LYS A 342 -15.65 -12.17 16.31
C LYS A 342 -17.07 -11.61 16.54
N LYS A 343 -17.63 -10.85 15.60
CA LYS A 343 -19.09 -10.68 15.49
C LYS A 343 -19.62 -11.90 14.73
N LYS A 344 -20.27 -12.80 15.47
CA LYS A 344 -20.90 -14.02 14.95
C LYS A 344 -22.08 -13.63 14.05
N SER A 345 -21.78 -13.23 12.81
CA SER A 345 -22.77 -13.10 11.75
C SER A 345 -23.55 -14.41 11.68
N ARG A 346 -24.87 -14.29 11.63
CA ARG A 346 -25.77 -15.45 11.57
C ARG A 346 -25.75 -16.12 10.20
N ASP A 347 -25.16 -15.44 9.22
CA ASP A 347 -24.92 -15.90 7.85
C ASP A 347 -23.41 -16.11 7.67
N GLY A 348 -23.02 -17.34 7.35
CA GLY A 348 -21.64 -17.81 7.42
C GLY A 348 -20.76 -17.39 6.24
N ALA A 349 -19.84 -16.46 6.48
CA ALA A 349 -18.79 -16.08 5.54
C ALA A 349 -17.47 -15.67 6.24
N GLY A 350 -17.09 -16.38 7.31
CA GLY A 350 -15.74 -16.29 7.89
C GLY A 350 -14.73 -17.02 7.02
N GLY A 351 -14.54 -16.57 5.78
CA GLY A 351 -13.70 -17.23 4.79
C GLY A 351 -12.25 -17.32 5.25
N ILE A 352 -11.64 -18.49 5.07
CA ILE A 352 -10.18 -18.65 5.13
C ILE A 352 -9.65 -17.99 3.86
N GLU A 353 -8.99 -16.84 4.01
CA GLU A 353 -8.36 -16.15 2.89
C GLU A 353 -7.15 -16.96 2.43
N ASN A 354 -7.06 -17.20 1.12
CA ASN A 354 -5.91 -17.81 0.49
C ASN A 354 -5.36 -16.86 -0.58
N TRP A 355 -4.05 -16.94 -0.80
CA TRP A 355 -3.27 -16.08 -1.69
C TRP A 355 -2.83 -16.90 -2.90
N SER A 356 -3.80 -17.37 -3.67
CA SER A 356 -3.61 -18.37 -4.72
C SER A 356 -2.88 -17.85 -5.95
N GLY A 357 -2.96 -16.54 -6.22
CA GLY A 357 -2.25 -15.86 -7.28
C GLY A 357 -0.78 -15.60 -6.94
N ILE A 358 -0.46 -15.39 -5.67
CA ILE A 358 0.89 -15.11 -5.18
C ILE A 358 1.72 -16.41 -5.10
N GLU A 359 2.44 -16.72 -6.18
CA GLU A 359 3.28 -17.92 -6.29
C GLU A 359 4.61 -17.80 -5.50
N GLU A 360 5.19 -16.60 -5.41
CA GLU A 360 6.50 -16.37 -4.79
C GLU A 360 6.53 -15.11 -3.91
N VAL A 361 7.04 -15.25 -2.68
CA VAL A 361 7.22 -14.17 -1.71
C VAL A 361 8.68 -14.13 -1.26
N VAL A 362 9.30 -12.95 -1.36
CA VAL A 362 10.65 -12.69 -0.82
C VAL A 362 10.55 -11.60 0.25
N PHE A 363 11.09 -11.85 1.44
CA PHE A 363 11.37 -10.79 2.41
C PHE A 363 12.80 -10.28 2.17
N ALA A 364 12.91 -9.07 1.64
CA ALA A 364 14.18 -8.36 1.47
C ALA A 364 14.43 -7.51 2.72
N ILE A 365 15.47 -7.84 3.48
CA ILE A 365 15.82 -7.17 4.75
C ILE A 365 17.32 -6.93 4.71
N ALA A 366 17.75 -5.68 4.48
CA ALA A 366 19.16 -5.36 4.27
C ALA A 366 20.05 -5.69 5.49
N ASN A 367 19.67 -5.19 6.67
CA ASN A 367 20.39 -5.50 7.92
C ASN A 367 20.30 -7.01 8.23
N ARG A 368 21.45 -7.69 8.24
CA ARG A 368 21.48 -9.16 8.35
C ARG A 368 21.03 -9.68 9.71
N LYS A 369 21.33 -8.96 10.80
CA LYS A 369 20.88 -9.32 12.15
C LYS A 369 19.35 -9.31 12.21
N MET A 370 18.73 -8.22 11.74
CA MET A 370 17.27 -8.11 11.64
C MET A 370 16.68 -9.21 10.73
N ALA A 371 17.35 -9.57 9.63
CA ALA A 371 16.91 -10.67 8.77
C ALA A 371 16.92 -12.03 9.49
N VAL A 372 17.93 -12.30 10.33
CA VAL A 372 18.03 -13.51 11.15
C VAL A 372 16.95 -13.54 12.23
N ASP A 373 16.75 -12.44 12.95
CA ASP A 373 15.71 -12.31 13.97
C ASP A 373 14.30 -12.48 13.35
N PHE A 374 14.07 -11.88 12.19
CA PHE A 374 12.84 -12.03 11.41
C PHE A 374 12.63 -13.49 10.95
N ALA A 375 13.68 -14.17 10.48
CA ALA A 375 13.61 -15.58 10.08
C ALA A 375 13.29 -16.51 11.26
N GLY A 376 13.93 -16.28 12.41
CA GLY A 376 13.66 -17.01 13.65
C GLY A 376 12.22 -16.87 14.12
N ALA A 377 11.66 -15.66 14.08
CA ALA A 377 10.27 -15.39 14.45
C ALA A 377 9.24 -15.84 13.39
N PHE A 378 9.56 -15.74 12.10
CA PHE A 378 8.70 -16.21 11.01
C PHE A 378 8.57 -17.74 11.02
N GLY A 379 9.65 -18.43 11.40
CA GLY A 379 9.68 -19.87 11.60
C GLY A 379 9.47 -20.70 10.32
N GLY A 380 9.26 -22.00 10.51
CA GLY A 380 9.12 -22.96 9.40
C GLY A 380 10.44 -23.37 8.75
N GLY A 381 11.58 -23.12 9.39
CA GLY A 381 12.90 -23.57 8.93
C GLY A 381 13.45 -22.81 7.71
N ILE A 382 13.04 -21.56 7.51
CA ILE A 382 13.58 -20.70 6.45
C ILE A 382 14.90 -20.11 6.92
N GLU A 383 15.98 -20.38 6.19
CA GLU A 383 17.29 -19.78 6.40
C GLU A 383 17.40 -18.43 5.67
N VAL A 384 18.24 -17.53 6.16
CA VAL A 384 18.51 -16.23 5.52
C VAL A 384 19.54 -16.42 4.41
N GLU A 385 19.13 -16.15 3.17
CA GLU A 385 20.01 -16.21 2.01
C GLU A 385 20.90 -14.95 1.91
N ASP A 386 22.16 -15.15 1.55
CA ASP A 386 23.09 -14.08 1.17
C ASP A 386 22.65 -13.40 -0.13
N GLY A 387 22.39 -12.10 -0.06
CA GLY A 387 22.12 -11.26 -1.23
C GLY A 387 23.34 -10.50 -1.74
N PRO A 388 23.30 -9.97 -2.98
CA PRO A 388 24.27 -8.98 -3.42
C PRO A 388 24.22 -7.74 -2.50
N GLY A 389 25.38 -7.25 -2.07
CA GLY A 389 25.48 -6.13 -1.14
C GLY A 389 25.32 -6.49 0.34
N ALA A 390 25.25 -7.78 0.72
CA ALA A 390 25.12 -8.23 2.12
C ALA A 390 26.40 -8.05 2.99
N ALA A 391 27.35 -7.25 2.52
CA ALA A 391 28.54 -6.79 3.22
C ALA A 391 28.83 -5.36 2.74
N ASP A 392 29.34 -4.51 3.64
CA ASP A 392 29.75 -3.11 3.47
C ASP A 392 28.71 -2.00 3.76
N GLU A 393 27.45 -2.30 4.09
CA GLU A 393 26.49 -1.30 4.64
C GLU A 393 26.41 -1.29 6.20
N ASP A 394 26.92 -2.34 6.86
CA ASP A 394 26.80 -2.53 8.33
C ASP A 394 27.43 -1.38 9.16
N ASP A 395 28.50 -0.72 8.67
CA ASP A 395 29.20 0.35 9.41
C ASP A 395 28.45 1.72 9.40
N GLU A 396 27.61 2.03 8.40
CA GLU A 396 26.94 3.36 8.34
C GLU A 396 25.61 3.38 9.09
N ASP A 397 24.78 2.33 8.95
CA ASP A 397 23.46 2.27 9.57
C ASP A 397 23.55 1.92 11.08
N GLU A 398 24.51 1.08 11.51
CA GLU A 398 24.73 0.84 12.95
C GLU A 398 25.18 2.13 13.68
N GLU A 399 26.01 2.98 13.06
CA GLU A 399 26.37 4.29 13.63
C GLU A 399 25.20 5.30 13.62
N GLU A 400 24.37 5.32 12.56
CA GLU A 400 23.23 6.24 12.50
C GLU A 400 22.11 5.84 13.50
N ASP A 401 21.84 4.55 13.70
CA ASP A 401 20.84 4.05 14.67
C ASP A 401 21.35 4.06 16.12
N ALA A 402 22.57 3.58 16.41
CA ALA A 402 23.06 3.47 17.79
C ALA A 402 23.11 4.82 18.53
N VAL A 403 23.44 5.92 17.84
CA VAL A 403 23.45 7.26 18.45
C VAL A 403 22.04 7.87 18.52
N ALA A 404 21.09 7.42 17.68
CA ALA A 404 19.68 7.76 17.86
C ALA A 404 19.09 7.07 19.10
N GLU A 405 19.40 5.78 19.30
CA GLU A 405 19.08 5.05 20.52
C GLU A 405 19.74 5.66 21.76
N GLU A 406 21.01 6.07 21.68
CA GLU A 406 21.71 6.76 22.77
C GLU A 406 21.02 8.09 23.14
N LEU A 407 20.56 8.88 22.15
CA LEU A 407 19.78 10.08 22.40
C LEU A 407 18.43 9.76 23.07
N ARG A 408 17.68 8.77 22.56
CA ARG A 408 16.40 8.35 23.15
C ARG A 408 16.57 7.93 24.60
N LYS A 409 17.63 7.16 24.91
CA LYS A 409 17.98 6.74 26.27
C LYS A 409 18.31 7.93 27.18
N LYS A 410 19.11 8.89 26.71
CA LYS A 410 19.43 10.13 27.45
C LYS A 410 18.19 11.00 27.71
N ILE A 411 17.28 11.10 26.75
CA ILE A 411 16.00 11.80 26.89
C ILE A 411 15.16 11.14 27.99
N GLN A 412 14.99 9.82 27.94
CA GLN A 412 14.22 9.06 28.94
C GLN A 412 14.83 9.16 30.35
N GLU A 413 16.17 9.06 30.47
CA GLU A 413 16.87 9.23 31.75
C GLU A 413 16.67 10.65 32.32
N MET A 414 16.79 11.67 31.47
CA MET A 414 16.64 13.08 31.87
C MET A 414 15.20 13.45 32.24
N GLU A 415 14.20 12.89 31.55
CA GLU A 415 12.79 12.98 31.96
C GLU A 415 12.55 12.35 33.34
N GLY A 416 13.13 11.17 33.58
CA GLY A 416 13.12 10.51 34.88
C GLY A 416 13.72 11.40 35.98
N GLN A 417 14.89 11.99 35.74
CA GLN A 417 15.54 12.91 36.68
C GLN A 417 14.71 14.17 36.94
N ILE A 418 14.16 14.81 35.89
CA ILE A 418 13.30 16.01 35.99
C ILE A 418 12.04 15.75 36.82
N SER A 419 11.50 14.53 36.78
CA SER A 419 10.34 14.14 37.59
C SER A 419 10.63 14.12 39.10
N GLN A 420 11.89 13.86 39.49
CA GLN A 420 12.32 13.76 40.89
C GLN A 420 12.87 15.08 41.47
N VAL A 421 13.12 16.10 40.64
CA VAL A 421 13.67 17.40 41.09
C VAL A 421 12.57 18.33 41.60
N TRP A 422 12.64 18.66 42.89
CA TRP A 422 11.71 19.60 43.56
C TRP A 422 12.15 21.07 43.47
N ASN A 423 13.40 21.35 43.11
CA ASN A 423 13.94 22.70 42.97
C ASN A 423 13.57 23.29 41.60
N ALA A 424 12.80 24.38 41.59
CA ALA A 424 12.30 25.02 40.37
C ALA A 424 13.41 25.49 39.42
N ASP A 425 14.46 26.16 39.92
CA ASP A 425 15.56 26.68 39.11
C ASP A 425 16.44 25.57 38.50
N LEU A 426 16.56 24.44 39.19
CA LEU A 426 17.25 23.27 38.66
C LEU A 426 16.39 22.56 37.61
N LYS A 427 15.09 22.40 37.91
CA LYS A 427 14.12 21.80 37.00
C LYS A 427 14.02 22.56 35.68
N ALA A 428 13.92 23.88 35.72
CA ALA A 428 13.91 24.74 34.54
C ALA A 428 15.17 24.57 33.67
N ARG A 429 16.36 24.56 34.29
CA ARG A 429 17.63 24.33 33.59
C ARG A 429 17.72 22.95 32.95
N MET A 430 17.24 21.91 33.63
CA MET A 430 17.21 20.55 33.07
C MET A 430 16.20 20.42 31.92
N THR A 431 15.04 21.10 31.99
CA THR A 431 14.05 21.12 30.89
C THR A 431 14.65 21.72 29.61
N VAL A 432 15.41 22.81 29.69
CA VAL A 432 16.08 23.40 28.52
C VAL A 432 17.07 22.41 27.87
N ILE A 433 17.80 21.63 28.67
CA ILE A 433 18.72 20.60 28.15
C ILE A 433 17.93 19.45 27.49
N LEU A 434 16.82 19.03 28.12
CA LEU A 434 15.93 18.01 27.58
C LEU A 434 15.34 18.42 26.23
N ASP A 435 14.88 19.67 26.11
CA ASP A 435 14.33 20.20 24.86
C ASP A 435 15.39 20.28 23.76
N GLY A 436 16.63 20.60 24.12
CA GLY A 436 17.79 20.52 23.21
C GLY A 436 18.06 19.10 22.72
N LEU A 437 18.04 18.10 23.60
CA LEU A 437 18.17 16.68 23.21
C LEU A 437 17.00 16.22 22.33
N LYS A 438 15.77 16.63 22.66
CA LYS A 438 14.58 16.35 21.84
C LYS A 438 14.63 17.05 20.48
N ALA A 439 15.20 18.24 20.38
CA ALA A 439 15.41 18.92 19.11
C ALA A 439 16.43 18.16 18.24
N GLN A 440 17.57 17.75 18.81
CA GLN A 440 18.57 16.93 18.12
C GLN A 440 18.00 15.58 17.66
N LEU A 441 17.16 14.92 18.47
CA LEU A 441 16.49 13.69 18.06
C LEU A 441 15.51 13.95 16.91
N ARG A 442 14.69 15.01 16.98
CA ARG A 442 13.72 15.37 15.93
C ARG A 442 14.38 15.75 14.60
N GLU A 443 15.49 16.49 14.64
CA GLU A 443 16.30 16.83 13.46
C GLU A 443 16.91 15.57 12.82
N ARG A 444 17.37 14.63 13.64
CA ARG A 444 17.90 13.33 13.21
C ARG A 444 16.81 12.47 12.56
N GLU A 445 15.66 12.33 13.22
CA GLU A 445 14.48 11.55 12.81
C GLU A 445 13.62 12.20 11.70
N GLY A 446 13.93 13.45 11.29
CA GLY A 446 13.27 14.12 10.15
C GLY A 446 11.84 14.61 10.41
N THR A 447 11.49 14.87 11.67
CA THR A 447 10.22 15.53 12.03
C THR A 447 10.35 17.05 11.91
N PRO A 448 9.37 17.75 11.31
CA PRO A 448 9.48 19.19 11.06
C PRO A 448 9.22 19.99 12.34
N GLU A 449 9.83 21.18 12.44
CA GLU A 449 9.43 22.18 13.42
C GLU A 449 8.00 22.64 13.16
N THR A 450 7.15 22.58 14.17
CA THR A 450 5.99 23.47 14.25
C THR A 450 6.51 24.84 14.65
N SER A 451 6.69 25.72 13.67
CA SER A 451 6.96 27.15 13.93
C SER A 451 5.80 27.72 14.76
N MET A 452 6.09 28.09 16.01
CA MET A 452 5.25 29.07 16.71
C MET A 452 5.30 30.35 15.88
N ALA A 453 4.14 30.78 15.36
CA ALA A 453 4.03 32.06 14.67
C ALA A 453 4.00 33.20 15.69
N ASP A 454 4.52 34.35 15.29
CA ASP A 454 4.59 35.55 16.11
C ASP A 454 3.18 36.11 16.42
N GLU A 455 2.96 36.48 17.68
CA GLU A 455 2.03 37.56 18.05
C GLU A 455 2.79 38.52 18.98
N GLU A 456 3.43 39.54 18.39
CA GLU A 456 3.94 40.70 19.12
C GLU A 456 2.78 41.63 19.51
N ASP A 457 2.83 42.11 20.76
CA ASP A 457 2.43 43.44 21.23
C ASP A 457 1.14 44.07 20.68
N GLY A 458 0.04 43.87 21.42
CA GLY A 458 -1.11 44.77 21.47
C GLY A 458 -1.08 45.60 22.76
N GLU A 459 -0.79 46.89 22.66
CA GLU A 459 -0.69 47.80 23.81
C GLU A 459 -2.02 47.93 24.57
N GLY A 460 -1.95 47.89 25.91
CA GLY A 460 -3.12 48.05 26.76
C GLY A 460 -3.47 49.51 27.01
N GLU A 461 -4.25 50.12 26.12
CA GLU A 461 -5.00 51.34 26.45
C GLU A 461 -6.19 50.96 27.36
N GLN A 462 -6.16 51.46 28.60
CA GLN A 462 -7.31 51.45 29.51
C GLN A 462 -8.07 52.76 29.32
N ASP A 463 -9.34 52.68 28.92
CA ASP A 463 -10.35 53.72 29.07
C ASP A 463 -11.76 53.06 29.08
N GLU A 464 -12.77 53.84 29.48
CA GLU A 464 -14.20 53.47 29.67
C GLU A 464 -14.58 52.77 31.00
N ASP A 465 -14.50 53.57 32.07
CA ASP A 465 -15.64 54.14 32.81
C ASP A 465 -16.80 53.31 33.43
N GLU A 466 -17.22 53.85 34.59
CA GLU A 466 -18.58 53.89 35.17
C GLU A 466 -19.32 52.58 35.53
N SER A 467 -19.32 52.30 36.84
CA SER A 467 -20.58 52.00 37.55
C SER A 467 -20.59 52.70 38.91
N GLU A 468 -21.54 53.63 39.07
CA GLU A 468 -21.82 54.35 40.31
C GLU A 468 -22.40 53.42 41.38
N GLU A 469 -21.94 53.52 42.63
CA GLU A 469 -22.80 53.37 43.81
C GLU A 469 -22.42 54.46 44.83
N THR A 470 -23.39 55.33 45.13
CA THR A 470 -23.30 56.40 46.13
C THR A 470 -24.10 56.03 47.38
N ASP A 471 -23.53 56.37 48.54
CA ASP A 471 -24.15 56.74 49.82
C ASP A 471 -25.31 55.89 50.41
N GLU A 472 -25.16 55.45 51.66
CA GLU A 472 -25.80 56.14 52.81
C GLU A 472 -25.32 55.61 54.20
N GLU A 473 -25.13 56.57 55.12
CA GLU A 473 -24.93 56.52 56.60
C GLU A 473 -23.79 55.69 57.26
#